data_AF-A0A929CHZ0-F1
#
_entry.id   AF-A0A929CHZ0-F1
#
_cell.length_a   1.000
_cell.length_b   1.000
_cell.length_c   1.000
_cell.angle_alpha   90.00
_cell.angle_beta   90.00
_cell.angle_gamma   90.00
#
_symmetry.space_group_name_H-M   'P 1'
#
loop_
_entity.id
_entity.type
_entity.pdbx_description
1 polymer ?
#
loop_
_entity_poly.entity_id
_entity_poly.type
_entity_poly.pdbx_seq_one_letter_code
_entity_poly.pdbx_strand_id
1 'polypeptide(L)'
;MLEKIRYFILRAIRNMRQWPLLCSAAILTMAVALATVATFFLVVANVEQLAASWTREVQVIAYLEKAPRQHELPGLRKKLQSFPEIESVRYVSPVEAMKRFKKRLADDASLLDGVNRNLLPASFELGLVAECRNQQGINK
;
A
#
# COMPACT_ATOMS: atom_id res chain seq x y z
N MET A 1 -7.17 39.96 35.71
CA MET A 1 -6.00 39.19 35.24
C MET A 1 -5.96 39.10 33.71
N LEU A 2 -7.06 38.72 33.06
CA LEU A 2 -7.18 38.66 31.58
C LEU A 2 -6.86 39.98 30.86
N GLU A 3 -7.33 41.12 31.36
CA GLU A 3 -7.05 42.45 30.76
C GLU A 3 -5.55 42.77 30.71
N LYS A 4 -4.81 42.39 31.76
CA LYS A 4 -3.35 42.58 31.81
C LYS A 4 -2.67 41.67 30.78
N ILE A 5 -3.07 40.41 30.69
CA ILE A 5 -2.53 39.44 29.71
C ILE A 5 -2.78 39.93 28.28
N ARG A 6 -3.99 40.41 27.98
CA ARG A 6 -4.34 40.98 26.67
C ARG A 6 -3.45 42.18 26.32
N TYR A 7 -3.23 43.09 27.28
CA TYR A 7 -2.36 44.23 27.09
C TYR A 7 -0.90 43.83 26.80
N PHE A 8 -0.36 42.86 27.54
CA PHE A 8 1.00 42.36 27.30
C PHE A 8 1.14 41.70 25.92
N ILE A 9 0.16 40.90 25.48
CA ILE A 9 0.16 40.28 24.15
C ILE A 9 0.11 41.34 23.05
N LEU A 10 -0.79 42.33 23.16
CA LEU A 10 -0.89 43.43 22.19
C LEU A 10 0.40 44.24 22.11
N ARG A 11 1.06 44.48 23.26
CA ARG A 11 2.33 45.19 23.32
C ARG A 11 3.47 44.36 22.73
N ALA A 12 3.50 43.05 22.96
CA ALA A 12 4.47 42.13 22.37
C ALA A 12 4.33 42.06 20.84
N ILE A 13 3.11 41.96 20.31
CA ILE A 13 2.84 41.99 18.86
C ILE A 13 3.29 43.31 18.24
N ARG A 14 3.03 44.44 18.92
CA ARG A 14 3.48 45.76 18.46
C ARG A 14 5.00 45.86 18.42
N ASN A 15 5.69 45.27 19.40
CA ASN A 15 7.15 45.23 19.47
C ASN A 15 7.75 44.31 18.39
N MET A 16 7.18 43.13 18.15
CA MET A 16 7.61 42.22 17.08
C MET A 16 7.49 42.87 15.69
N ARG A 17 6.49 43.73 15.50
CA ARG A 17 6.27 44.45 14.23
C ARG A 17 7.34 45.52 13.94
N GLN A 18 8.13 45.94 14.93
CA GLN A 18 9.22 46.91 14.75
C GLN A 18 10.48 46.27 14.14
N TRP A 19 10.68 44.96 14.34
CA TRP A 19 11.83 44.20 13.81
C TRP A 19 11.36 42.99 13.00
N PRO A 20 10.63 43.20 11.89
CA PRO A 20 9.93 42.14 11.17
C PRO A 20 10.87 41.10 10.57
N LEU A 21 12.10 41.48 10.20
CA LEU A 21 13.10 40.58 9.62
C LEU A 21 13.62 39.54 10.63
N LEU A 22 13.87 39.96 11.87
CA LEU A 22 14.36 39.05 12.92
C LEU A 22 13.24 38.11 13.37
N CYS A 23 12.02 38.64 13.55
CA CYS A 23 10.86 37.84 13.91
C CYS A 23 10.48 36.84 12.81
N SER A 24 10.51 37.24 11.53
CA SER A 24 10.18 36.32 10.42
C SER A 24 11.21 35.20 10.28
N ALA A 25 12.50 35.50 10.43
CA ALA A 25 13.56 34.49 10.41
C ALA A 25 13.37 33.46 11.53
N ALA A 26 13.06 33.90 12.76
CA ALA A 26 12.80 33.02 13.88
C ALA A 26 11.51 32.18 13.71
N ILE A 27 10.46 32.76 13.13
CA ILE A 27 9.22 32.02 12.84
C ILE A 27 9.48 30.98 11.75
N LEU A 28 10.26 31.33 10.71
CA LEU A 28 10.59 30.42 9.62
C LEU A 28 11.41 29.23 10.10
N THR A 29 12.43 29.46 10.94
CA THR A 29 13.24 28.35 11.50
C THR A 29 12.39 27.42 12.35
N MET A 30 11.50 27.98 13.18
CA MET A 30 10.54 27.19 13.96
C MET A 30 9.59 26.41 13.06
N ALA A 31 9.08 27.04 12.00
CA ALA A 31 8.19 26.41 11.04
C ALA A 31 8.88 25.25 10.31
N VAL A 32 10.13 25.43 9.87
CA VAL A 32 10.91 24.35 9.23
C VAL A 32 11.13 23.19 10.21
N ALA A 33 11.53 23.47 11.45
CA ALA A 33 11.73 22.43 12.47
C ALA A 33 10.45 21.62 12.73
N LEU A 34 9.31 22.31 12.91
CA LEU A 34 8.02 21.66 13.10
C LEU A 34 7.57 20.91 11.84
N ALA A 35 7.78 21.46 10.65
CA ALA A 35 7.46 20.81 9.39
C ALA A 35 8.25 19.51 9.23
N THR A 36 9.55 19.49 9.55
CA THR A 36 10.36 18.27 9.51
C THR A 36 9.78 17.20 10.42
N VAL A 37 9.44 17.54 11.68
CA VAL A 37 8.81 16.60 12.62
C VAL A 37 7.46 16.11 12.09
N ALA A 38 6.64 17.01 11.56
CA ALA A 38 5.34 16.68 10.99
C ALA A 38 5.48 15.75 9.77
N THR A 39 6.48 15.97 8.91
CA THR A 39 6.78 15.08 7.78
C THR A 39 7.18 13.69 8.26
N PHE A 40 8.06 13.57 9.25
CA PHE A 40 8.39 12.26 9.84
C PHE A 40 7.16 11.56 10.41
N PHE A 41 6.34 12.29 11.17
CA PHE A 41 5.10 11.76 11.73
C PHE A 41 4.14 11.28 10.62
N LEU A 42 3.98 12.08 9.57
CA LEU A 42 3.15 11.76 8.42
C LEU A 42 3.69 10.52 7.70
N VAL A 43 5.00 10.44 7.46
CA VAL A 43 5.62 9.25 6.86
C VAL A 43 5.34 8.02 7.70
N VAL A 44 5.58 8.05 9.01
CA VAL A 44 5.34 6.90 9.90
C VAL A 44 3.85 6.51 9.91
N ALA A 45 2.94 7.48 10.01
CA ALA A 45 1.50 7.22 9.97
C ALA A 45 1.05 6.64 8.62
N ASN A 46 1.67 7.05 7.51
CA ASN A 46 1.35 6.52 6.18
C ASN A 46 2.04 5.18 5.90
N VAL A 47 3.14 4.87 6.58
CA VAL A 47 3.85 3.60 6.45
C VAL A 47 2.97 2.44 6.88
N GLU A 48 2.05 2.57 7.85
CA GLU A 48 1.12 1.48 8.15
C GLU A 48 0.20 1.14 6.96
N GLN A 49 -0.25 2.14 6.22
CA GLN A 49 -1.12 1.94 5.05
C GLN A 49 -0.34 1.45 3.82
N LEU A 50 0.90 1.92 3.64
CA LEU A 50 1.83 1.41 2.63
C LEU A 50 2.24 -0.03 2.95
N ALA A 51 2.60 -0.32 4.20
CA ALA A 51 2.97 -1.65 4.66
C ALA A 51 1.80 -2.63 4.59
N ALA A 52 0.56 -2.22 4.83
CA ALA A 52 -0.62 -3.06 4.60
C ALA A 52 -0.79 -3.46 3.12
N SER A 53 -0.32 -2.62 2.19
CA SER A 53 -0.29 -2.93 0.76
C SER A 53 0.85 -3.87 0.38
N TRP A 54 2.02 -3.74 1.03
CA TRP A 54 3.20 -4.58 0.80
C TRP A 54 3.12 -5.96 1.50
N THR A 55 2.55 -6.02 2.72
CA THR A 55 2.38 -7.26 3.49
C THR A 55 1.33 -8.20 2.88
N ARG A 56 0.54 -7.72 1.91
CA ARG A 56 -0.33 -8.56 1.06
C ARG A 56 0.44 -9.43 0.08
N GLU A 57 1.78 -9.34 -0.03
CA GLU A 57 2.55 -10.07 -1.03
C GLU A 57 2.90 -11.52 -0.68
N VAL A 58 2.65 -12.02 0.54
CA VAL A 58 2.72 -13.47 0.79
C VAL A 58 1.42 -14.13 0.29
N GLN A 59 1.32 -14.22 -1.03
CA GLN A 59 0.28 -14.97 -1.73
C GLN A 59 0.90 -16.21 -2.36
N VAL A 60 0.30 -17.36 -2.11
CA VAL A 60 0.67 -18.58 -2.82
C VAL A 60 -0.05 -18.55 -4.17
N ILE A 61 0.71 -18.57 -5.26
CA ILE A 61 0.17 -18.62 -6.62
C ILE A 61 0.23 -20.06 -7.11
N ALA A 62 -0.91 -20.72 -7.17
CA ALA A 62 -1.03 -22.06 -7.73
C ALA A 62 -1.39 -21.96 -9.22
N TYR A 63 -0.43 -22.27 -10.10
CA TYR A 63 -0.66 -22.30 -11.55
C TYR A 63 -1.34 -23.60 -11.96
N LEU A 64 -2.33 -23.51 -12.85
CA LEU A 64 -3.07 -24.64 -13.36
C LEU A 64 -2.56 -25.02 -14.75
N GLU A 65 -2.30 -26.31 -14.93
CA GLU A 65 -1.90 -26.86 -16.22
C GLU A 65 -3.02 -26.77 -17.27
N LYS A 66 -4.28 -26.89 -16.85
CA LYS A 66 -5.48 -26.69 -17.68
C LYS A 66 -6.47 -25.77 -16.98
N ALA A 67 -7.03 -24.83 -17.73
CA ALA A 67 -8.06 -23.93 -17.21
C ALA A 67 -9.33 -24.75 -16.86
N PRO A 68 -9.82 -24.70 -15.61
CA PRO A 68 -11.02 -25.40 -15.20
C PRO A 68 -12.23 -24.81 -15.91
N ARG A 69 -13.22 -25.65 -16.21
CA ARG A 69 -14.47 -25.20 -16.83
C ARG A 69 -15.23 -24.30 -15.85
N GLN A 70 -15.96 -23.31 -16.34
CA GLN A 70 -16.63 -22.31 -15.48
C GLN A 70 -17.54 -22.92 -14.41
N HIS A 71 -18.16 -24.08 -14.68
CA HIS A 71 -19.01 -24.79 -13.72
C HIS A 71 -18.25 -25.45 -12.54
N GLU A 72 -16.95 -25.72 -12.67
CA GLU A 72 -16.12 -26.38 -11.65
C GLU A 72 -15.43 -25.36 -10.73
N LEU A 73 -15.28 -24.12 -11.20
CA LEU A 73 -14.67 -23.01 -10.44
C LEU A 73 -15.28 -22.80 -9.04
N PRO A 74 -16.61 -22.82 -8.85
CA PRO A 74 -17.20 -22.61 -7.52
C PRO A 74 -16.86 -23.73 -6.55
N GLY A 75 -16.84 -24.99 -7.02
CA GLY A 75 -16.51 -26.15 -6.20
C GLY A 75 -15.05 -26.15 -5.77
N LEU A 76 -14.15 -25.86 -6.70
CA LEU A 76 -12.72 -25.77 -6.42
C LEU A 76 -12.41 -24.60 -5.48
N ARG A 77 -13.06 -23.45 -5.69
CA ARG A 77 -12.95 -22.28 -4.80
C ARG A 77 -13.41 -22.60 -3.38
N LYS A 78 -14.55 -23.28 -3.22
CA LYS A 78 -15.04 -23.70 -1.90
C LYS A 78 -14.09 -24.67 -1.20
N LYS A 79 -13.53 -25.63 -1.94
CA LYS A 79 -12.54 -26.58 -1.40
C LYS A 79 -11.25 -25.88 -0.95
N LEU A 80 -10.82 -24.86 -1.69
CA LEU A 80 -9.67 -24.04 -1.29
C LEU A 80 -10.00 -23.16 -0.08
N GLN A 81 -11.22 -22.63 0.01
CA GLN A 81 -11.66 -21.83 1.16
C GLN A 81 -11.92 -22.65 2.42
N SER A 82 -12.08 -23.98 2.32
CA SER A 82 -12.26 -24.84 3.49
C SER A 82 -10.97 -25.13 4.26
N PHE A 83 -9.80 -24.78 3.71
CA PHE A 83 -8.54 -24.89 4.42
C PHE A 83 -8.43 -23.77 5.47
N PRO A 84 -8.20 -24.09 6.75
CA PRO A 84 -8.11 -23.09 7.81
C PRO A 84 -6.94 -22.10 7.62
N GLU A 85 -5.94 -22.47 6.83
CA GLU A 85 -4.76 -21.65 6.52
C GLU A 85 -5.03 -20.58 5.45
N ILE A 86 -6.16 -20.69 4.72
CA ILE A 86 -6.50 -19.84 3.57
C ILE A 86 -7.54 -18.78 3.97
N GLU A 87 -7.14 -17.52 3.95
CA GLU A 87 -8.00 -16.36 4.23
C GLU A 87 -8.80 -15.94 2.99
N SER A 88 -8.20 -16.02 1.80
CA SER A 88 -8.85 -15.61 0.56
C SER A 88 -8.41 -16.43 -0.65
N VAL A 89 -9.34 -16.60 -1.59
CA VAL A 89 -9.10 -17.32 -2.86
C VAL A 89 -9.58 -16.47 -4.01
N ARG A 90 -8.67 -16.18 -4.95
CA ARG A 90 -8.95 -15.46 -6.19
C ARG A 90 -8.50 -16.27 -7.39
N TYR A 91 -9.43 -16.51 -8.31
CA TYR A 91 -9.11 -17.09 -9.61
C TYR A 91 -8.64 -15.98 -10.57
N VAL A 92 -7.56 -16.24 -11.29
CA VAL A 92 -7.05 -15.38 -12.35
C VAL A 92 -7.07 -16.16 -13.65
N SER A 93 -7.87 -15.68 -14.60
CA SER A 93 -7.94 -16.29 -15.93
C SER A 93 -6.66 -16.01 -16.73
N PRO A 94 -6.33 -16.83 -17.74
CA PRO A 94 -5.19 -16.59 -18.64
C PRO A 94 -5.20 -15.18 -19.26
N VAL A 95 -6.38 -14.72 -19.66
CA VAL A 95 -6.60 -13.39 -20.27
C VAL A 95 -6.34 -12.28 -19.25
N GLU A 96 -6.81 -12.45 -18.02
CA GLU A 96 -6.58 -11.49 -16.94
C GLU A 96 -5.10 -11.45 -16.53
N ALA A 97 -4.45 -12.62 -16.45
CA ALA A 97 -3.01 -12.74 -16.19
C ALA A 97 -2.20 -11.99 -17.25
N MET A 98 -2.53 -12.16 -18.54
CA MET A 98 -1.89 -11.45 -19.64
C MET A 98 -2.11 -9.95 -19.57
N LYS A 99 -3.32 -9.49 -19.24
CA LYS A 99 -3.63 -8.07 -19.08
C LYS A 99 -2.82 -7.44 -17.94
N ARG A 100 -2.70 -8.14 -16.80
CA ARG A 100 -1.89 -7.68 -15.66
C ARG A 100 -0.41 -7.65 -16.02
N PHE A 101 0.08 -8.66 -16.75
CA PHE A 101 1.47 -8.73 -17.18
C PHE A 101 1.82 -7.57 -18.13
N LYS A 102 0.99 -7.31 -19.14
CA LYS A 102 1.13 -6.13 -20.02
C LYS A 102 1.17 -4.82 -19.24
N LYS A 103 0.29 -4.66 -18.25
CA LYS A 103 0.26 -3.45 -17.40
C LYS A 103 1.55 -3.28 -16.57
N ARG A 104 2.17 -4.37 -16.14
CA ARG A 104 3.45 -4.34 -15.39
C ARG A 104 4.64 -3.98 -16.27
N LEU A 105 4.62 -4.37 -17.55
CA LEU A 105 5.68 -4.02 -18.49
C LEU A 105 5.60 -2.58 -19.00
N ALA A 106 4.41 -1.93 -18.93
CA ALA A 106 4.20 -0.54 -19.31
C ALA A 106 4.82 -0.20 -20.68
N ASP A 107 5.96 0.50 -20.71
CA ASP A 107 6.69 0.89 -21.93
C ASP A 107 7.25 -0.31 -22.73
N ASP A 108 7.57 -1.41 -22.04
CA ASP A 108 8.05 -2.65 -22.66
C ASP A 108 6.90 -3.58 -23.12
N ALA A 109 5.64 -3.15 -23.01
CA ALA A 109 4.50 -3.96 -23.43
C ALA A 109 4.55 -4.36 -24.91
N SER A 110 5.24 -3.57 -25.73
CA SER A 110 5.52 -3.82 -27.15
C SER A 110 6.29 -5.13 -27.38
N LEU A 111 7.06 -5.60 -26.39
CA LEU A 111 7.74 -6.92 -26.43
C LEU A 111 6.74 -8.09 -26.46
N LEU A 112 5.48 -7.84 -26.10
CA LEU A 112 4.40 -8.83 -26.09
C LEU A 112 3.53 -8.77 -27.36
N ASP A 113 3.88 -7.94 -28.33
CA ASP A 113 3.20 -7.88 -29.62
C ASP A 113 3.72 -9.00 -30.54
N GLY A 114 3.01 -10.13 -30.51
CA GLY A 114 3.39 -11.39 -31.17
C GLY A 114 3.30 -12.60 -30.23
N VAL A 115 3.20 -12.33 -28.93
CA VAL A 115 3.03 -13.32 -27.86
C VAL A 115 1.55 -13.72 -27.78
N ASN A 116 1.25 -15.01 -27.91
CA ASN A 116 -0.12 -15.53 -27.82
C ASN A 116 -0.76 -15.15 -26.49
N ARG A 117 -2.01 -14.66 -26.54
CA ARG A 117 -2.78 -14.21 -25.37
C ARG A 117 -3.00 -15.30 -24.31
N ASN A 118 -2.83 -16.57 -24.67
CA ASN A 118 -3.00 -17.73 -23.79
C ASN A 118 -1.68 -18.34 -23.28
N LEU A 119 -0.56 -17.61 -23.37
CA LEU A 119 0.75 -18.08 -22.90
C LEU A 119 0.85 -18.21 -21.38
N LEU A 120 0.12 -17.38 -20.64
CA LEU A 120 0.10 -17.46 -19.18
C LEU A 120 -1.00 -18.44 -18.73
N PRO A 121 -0.67 -19.46 -17.92
CA PRO A 121 -1.66 -20.37 -17.39
C PRO A 121 -2.65 -19.66 -16.47
N ALA A 122 -3.81 -20.28 -16.25
CA ALA A 122 -4.72 -19.83 -15.19
C ALA A 122 -4.05 -20.03 -13.83
N SER A 123 -4.38 -19.20 -12.84
CA SER A 123 -3.85 -19.36 -11.49
C SER A 123 -4.90 -19.13 -10.41
N PHE A 124 -4.69 -19.75 -9.25
CA PHE A 124 -5.34 -19.34 -8.00
C PHE A 124 -4.34 -18.58 -7.14
N GLU A 125 -4.68 -17.33 -6.82
CA GLU A 125 -3.99 -16.51 -5.83
C GLU A 125 -4.64 -16.82 -4.47
N LEU A 126 -3.87 -17.44 -3.56
CA LEU A 126 -4.29 -17.82 -2.22
C LEU A 126 -3.67 -16.86 -1.21
N GLY A 127 -4.51 -16.09 -0.52
CA GLY A 127 -4.09 -15.28 0.62
C GLY A 127 -4.08 -16.12 1.88
N LEU A 128 -2.94 -16.19 2.55
CA LEU A 128 -2.78 -16.95 3.80
C LEU A 128 -3.18 -16.11 5.02
N VAL A 129 -3.68 -16.80 6.06
CA VAL A 129 -3.94 -16.21 7.37
C VAL A 129 -2.63 -15.68 7.98
N ALA A 130 -2.71 -14.59 8.75
CA ALA A 130 -1.55 -13.86 9.30
C ALA A 130 -0.51 -14.77 10.01
N GLU A 131 -0.98 -15.82 10.68
CA GLU A 131 -0.13 -16.79 11.40
C GLU A 131 0.72 -17.68 10.47
N CYS A 132 0.27 -17.90 9.23
CA CYS A 132 0.94 -18.71 8.22
C CYS A 132 1.80 -17.88 7.24
N ARG A 133 1.90 -16.56 7.42
CA ARG A 133 2.66 -15.65 6.53
C ARG A 133 4.18 -15.67 6.77
N ASN A 134 4.69 -16.51 7.67
CA ASN A 134 6.12 -16.65 7.96
C ASN A 134 6.73 -17.88 7.26
N GLN A 135 8.02 -17.83 6.88
CA GLN A 135 8.73 -18.95 6.22
C GLN A 135 8.62 -20.29 6.98
N GLN A 136 8.46 -20.26 8.31
CA GLN A 136 8.26 -21.45 9.12
C GLN A 136 6.86 -22.08 9.01
N GLY A 137 5.84 -21.32 8.60
CA GLY A 137 4.48 -21.81 8.38
C GLY A 137 4.28 -22.49 7.01
N ILE A 138 5.15 -22.23 6.04
CA ILE A 138 5.08 -22.80 4.68
C ILE A 138 5.72 -24.20 4.62
N ASN A 139 6.59 -24.55 5.58
CA ASN A 139 7.37 -25.79 5.59
C ASN A 139 6.89 -26.83 6.63
N LYS A 140 5.66 -26.69 7.14
CA LYS A 140 4.98 -27.71 7.95
C LYS A 140 3.98 -28.46 7.09
#